data_AF-A0A317LLR9-F1
#
_entry.id   AF-A0A317LLR9-F1
#
_cell.length_a   1.000
_cell.length_b   1.000
_cell.length_c   1.000
_cell.angle_alpha   90.00
_cell.angle_beta   90.00
_cell.angle_gamma   90.00
#
_symmetry.space_group_name_H-M   'P 1'
#
loop_
_entity.id
_entity.type
_entity.pdbx_description
1 polymer ?
#
loop_
_entity_poly.entity_id
_entity_poly.type
_entity_poly.pdbx_seq_one_letter_code
_entity_poly.pdbx_strand_id
1 'polypeptide(L)'
;MNPHPPPPGGNEFGFPPQGPPHPTPPPRGRYGTGLVAVLAVIAILAGASFLGGGLALGGVVTGRIAAEREPEPAPAPTPSPTPEESPSPTEDPFPSPEPTEEPTTVPTQEPEELATVEDIISELSGDHGLEAGVDKTDEICDAEEAFACTGAMDTNLARIIAFEDIFSASIVIAGLRAQIEEDDNDVVDAQNACHIVFIWFEGSGTDQSERDDMTGDARNVTGC
;
A
#
# COMPACT_ATOMS: atom_id res chain seq x y z
N MET A 1 61.08 -48.79 -25.85
CA MET A 1 60.50 -47.96 -26.92
C MET A 1 59.89 -48.88 -27.96
N ASN A 2 58.58 -48.76 -28.22
CA ASN A 2 57.91 -49.40 -29.36
C ASN A 2 56.79 -48.45 -29.81
N PRO A 3 56.80 -47.87 -31.01
CA PRO A 3 55.81 -46.88 -31.42
C PRO A 3 54.53 -47.55 -31.94
N HIS A 4 53.40 -47.14 -31.37
CA HIS A 4 52.05 -47.47 -31.83
C HIS A 4 51.71 -46.66 -33.10
N PRO A 5 51.06 -47.26 -34.13
CA PRO A 5 50.57 -46.51 -35.29
C PRO A 5 49.25 -45.77 -34.97
N PRO A 6 48.98 -44.61 -35.60
CA PRO A 6 47.71 -43.91 -35.46
C PRO A 6 46.58 -44.57 -36.29
N PRO A 7 45.31 -44.49 -35.84
CA PRO A 7 44.17 -45.00 -36.61
C PRO A 7 43.81 -44.08 -37.80
N PRO A 8 43.27 -44.65 -38.90
CA PRO A 8 42.86 -43.90 -40.08
C PRO A 8 41.53 -43.16 -39.88
N GLY A 9 41.44 -41.97 -40.50
CA GLY A 9 40.27 -41.11 -40.50
C GLY A 9 39.05 -41.71 -41.17
N GLY A 10 37.88 -41.34 -40.66
CA GLY A 10 36.58 -41.75 -41.18
C GLY A 10 35.52 -40.65 -40.97
N ASN A 11 35.14 -40.07 -42.10
CA ASN A 11 33.78 -39.75 -42.54
C ASN A 11 33.06 -38.54 -41.91
N GLU A 12 33.08 -37.46 -42.71
CA GLU A 12 32.16 -36.32 -42.68
C GLU A 12 30.69 -36.78 -42.78
N PHE A 13 29.95 -36.67 -41.67
CA PHE A 13 28.49 -36.77 -41.67
C PHE A 13 27.90 -35.41 -42.04
N GLY A 14 27.52 -35.26 -43.31
CA GLY A 14 26.73 -34.13 -43.79
C GLY A 14 25.30 -34.20 -43.27
N PHE A 15 24.89 -33.22 -42.46
CA PHE A 15 23.51 -33.00 -42.08
C PHE A 15 22.76 -32.27 -43.23
N PRO A 16 21.55 -32.71 -43.61
CA PRO A 16 20.75 -31.96 -44.59
C PRO A 16 20.24 -30.63 -43.99
N PRO A 17 20.06 -29.58 -44.82
CA PRO A 17 19.62 -28.28 -44.36
C PRO A 17 18.17 -28.33 -43.84
N GLN A 18 17.94 -27.75 -42.66
CA GLN A 18 16.62 -27.61 -42.05
C GLN A 18 15.79 -26.58 -42.83
N GLY A 19 14.58 -26.97 -43.26
CA GLY A 19 13.60 -26.07 -43.86
C GLY A 19 12.97 -25.10 -42.85
N PRO A 20 12.28 -24.04 -43.30
CA PRO A 20 11.70 -23.03 -42.42
C PRO A 20 10.58 -23.60 -41.53
N PRO A 21 10.42 -23.08 -40.30
CA PRO A 21 9.43 -23.58 -39.34
C PRO A 21 8.00 -23.32 -39.81
N HIS A 22 7.13 -24.33 -39.69
CA HIS A 22 5.69 -24.20 -39.90
C HIS A 22 5.03 -23.39 -38.78
N PRO A 23 4.05 -22.51 -39.10
CA PRO A 23 3.28 -21.80 -38.08
C PRO A 23 2.37 -22.77 -37.33
N THR A 24 2.48 -22.77 -36.00
CA THR A 24 1.57 -23.49 -35.10
C THR A 24 0.18 -22.84 -35.09
N PRO A 25 -0.92 -23.62 -35.09
CA PRO A 25 -2.26 -23.07 -34.98
C PRO A 25 -2.51 -22.47 -33.58
N PRO A 26 -3.37 -21.44 -33.44
CA PRO A 26 -3.67 -20.84 -32.16
C PRO A 26 -4.46 -21.81 -31.25
N PRO A 27 -4.23 -21.78 -29.93
CA PRO A 27 -4.96 -22.61 -28.99
C PRO A 27 -6.44 -22.25 -28.99
N ARG A 28 -7.30 -23.24 -29.28
CA ARG A 28 -8.75 -23.11 -29.11
C ARG A 28 -9.05 -23.09 -27.61
N GLY A 29 -9.50 -21.94 -27.12
CA GLY A 29 -9.90 -21.70 -25.74
C GLY A 29 -11.00 -22.67 -25.29
N ARG A 30 -10.59 -23.71 -24.58
CA ARG A 30 -11.46 -24.57 -23.78
C ARG A 30 -11.64 -23.87 -22.44
N TYR A 31 -12.47 -22.82 -22.42
CA TYR A 31 -12.99 -22.27 -21.17
C TYR A 31 -13.82 -23.38 -20.53
N GLY A 32 -13.15 -24.12 -19.63
CA GLY A 32 -13.71 -25.27 -18.96
C GLY A 32 -14.94 -24.85 -18.19
N THR A 33 -15.88 -25.76 -18.09
CA THR A 33 -17.04 -25.72 -17.18
C THR A 33 -16.70 -25.22 -15.76
N GLY A 34 -15.43 -25.31 -15.34
CA GLY A 34 -14.90 -24.70 -14.12
C GLY A 34 -15.02 -23.17 -14.05
N LEU A 35 -14.73 -22.43 -15.13
CA LEU A 35 -14.89 -20.97 -15.12
C LEU A 35 -16.36 -20.59 -14.95
N VAL A 36 -17.27 -21.31 -15.62
CA VAL A 36 -18.72 -21.08 -15.51
C VAL A 36 -19.21 -21.40 -14.10
N ALA A 37 -18.69 -22.45 -13.46
CA ALA A 37 -19.00 -22.76 -12.07
C ALA A 37 -18.51 -21.67 -11.10
N VAL A 38 -17.29 -21.17 -11.28
CA VAL A 38 -16.73 -20.08 -10.45
C VAL A 38 -17.56 -18.80 -10.60
N LEU A 39 -17.90 -18.41 -11.83
CA LEU A 39 -18.74 -17.24 -12.07
C LEU A 39 -20.15 -17.38 -11.46
N ALA A 40 -20.72 -18.59 -11.45
CA ALA A 40 -22.01 -18.84 -10.81
C ALA A 40 -21.94 -18.69 -9.27
N VAL A 41 -20.86 -19.16 -8.63
CA VAL A 41 -20.66 -19.01 -7.19
C VAL A 41 -20.49 -17.52 -6.81
N ILE A 42 -19.69 -16.77 -7.58
CA ILE A 42 -19.49 -15.33 -7.35
C ILE A 42 -20.82 -14.56 -7.46
N ALA A 43 -21.66 -14.89 -8.45
CA ALA A 43 -22.97 -14.25 -8.61
C ALA A 43 -23.93 -14.54 -7.44
N ILE A 44 -23.91 -15.76 -6.88
CA ILE A 44 -24.74 -16.14 -5.73
C ILE A 44 -24.27 -15.39 -4.47
N LEU A 45 -22.96 -15.30 -4.24
CA LEU A 45 -22.39 -14.60 -3.09
C LEU A 45 -22.67 -13.09 -3.15
N ALA A 46 -22.49 -12.46 -4.32
CA ALA A 46 -22.81 -11.04 -4.50
C ALA A 46 -24.30 -10.73 -4.36
N GLY A 47 -25.19 -11.67 -4.75
CA GLY A 47 -26.63 -11.53 -4.59
C GLY A 47 -27.12 -11.63 -3.14
N ALA A 48 -26.46 -12.43 -2.30
CA ALA A 48 -26.82 -12.59 -0.89
C ALA A 48 -26.50 -11.34 -0.04
N SER A 49 -25.51 -10.55 -0.44
CA SER A 49 -25.10 -9.33 0.29
C SER A 49 -26.16 -8.21 0.25
N PHE A 50 -27.09 -8.22 -0.71
CA PHE A 50 -28.10 -7.16 -0.82
C PHE A 50 -29.37 -7.36 0.02
N LEU A 51 -29.57 -8.54 0.64
CA LEU A 51 -30.69 -8.80 1.55
C LEU A 51 -30.30 -8.97 3.03
N GLY A 52 -29.01 -9.03 3.36
CA GLY A 52 -28.52 -9.25 4.73
C GLY A 52 -27.96 -8.01 5.46
N GLY A 53 -27.56 -6.94 4.76
CA GLY A 53 -26.86 -5.79 5.35
C GLY A 53 -27.74 -4.58 5.73
N GLY A 54 -29.06 -4.66 5.55
CA GLY A 54 -29.96 -3.49 5.64
C GLY A 54 -30.66 -3.24 6.98
N LEU A 55 -30.37 -4.01 8.04
CA LEU A 55 -31.10 -3.94 9.32
C LEU A 55 -30.35 -3.26 10.48
N ALA A 56 -29.10 -2.80 10.27
CA ALA A 56 -28.30 -2.25 11.37
C ALA A 56 -28.30 -0.70 11.48
N LEU A 57 -28.93 0.04 10.56
CA LEU A 57 -28.97 1.52 10.59
C LEU A 57 -30.40 2.13 10.63
N GLY A 58 -31.45 1.32 10.82
CA GLY A 58 -32.85 1.76 10.80
C GLY A 58 -33.50 2.08 12.15
N GLY A 59 -32.72 2.19 13.24
CA GLY A 59 -33.24 2.16 14.61
C GLY A 59 -33.42 3.49 15.35
N VAL A 60 -33.03 4.64 14.81
CA VAL A 60 -32.92 5.89 15.62
C VAL A 60 -33.78 7.07 15.16
N VAL A 61 -34.63 6.95 14.11
CA VAL A 61 -35.44 8.11 13.64
C VAL A 61 -36.93 7.80 13.39
N THR A 62 -37.57 6.96 14.22
CA THR A 62 -39.04 6.77 14.18
C THR A 62 -39.73 7.07 15.51
N GLY A 63 -39.11 7.90 16.37
CA GLY A 63 -39.64 8.26 17.69
C GLY A 63 -40.24 9.68 17.83
N ARG A 64 -40.39 10.48 16.77
CA ARG A 64 -40.81 11.90 16.90
C ARG A 64 -41.94 12.36 15.98
N ILE A 65 -42.73 11.45 15.39
CA ILE A 65 -43.95 11.84 14.63
C ILE A 65 -45.17 11.12 15.20
N ALA A 66 -45.54 11.51 16.42
CA ALA A 66 -46.85 11.26 16.98
C ALA A 66 -47.19 12.45 17.89
N ALA A 67 -47.56 13.57 17.27
CA ALA A 67 -48.31 14.64 17.92
C ALA A 67 -49.27 15.23 16.88
N GLU A 68 -50.52 14.83 17.04
CA GLU A 68 -51.78 15.51 16.72
C GLU A 68 -51.79 16.71 15.75
N ARG A 69 -52.75 16.65 14.83
CA ARG A 69 -53.33 17.81 14.12
C ARG A 69 -54.11 18.70 15.11
N GLU A 70 -53.90 20.02 15.07
CA GLU A 70 -54.89 21.07 15.41
C GLU A 70 -54.44 22.40 14.72
N PRO A 71 -55.28 23.45 14.48
CA PRO A 71 -55.44 24.08 13.18
C PRO A 71 -54.70 25.44 13.05
N GLU A 72 -54.71 25.97 11.83
CA GLU A 72 -54.15 27.27 11.39
C GLU A 72 -54.32 28.46 12.35
N PRO A 73 -53.25 29.25 12.56
CA PRO A 73 -53.35 30.68 12.82
C PRO A 73 -53.00 31.54 11.59
N ALA A 74 -53.71 32.67 11.51
CA ALA A 74 -53.89 33.67 10.45
C ALA A 74 -52.62 34.25 9.76
N PRO A 75 -52.77 34.86 8.56
CA PRO A 75 -51.64 35.44 7.82
C PRO A 75 -50.98 36.61 8.56
N ALA A 76 -49.64 36.60 8.55
CA ALA A 76 -48.78 37.62 9.15
C ALA A 76 -48.85 38.96 8.39
N PRO A 77 -48.78 40.12 9.10
CA PRO A 77 -48.73 41.43 8.46
C PRO A 77 -47.40 41.72 7.76
N THR A 78 -47.52 42.52 6.70
CA THR A 78 -46.55 43.02 5.71
C THR A 78 -45.33 43.74 6.33
N PRO A 79 -44.14 43.69 5.67
CA PRO A 79 -42.88 44.16 6.25
C PRO A 79 -42.78 45.69 6.36
N SER A 80 -42.17 46.15 7.47
CA SER A 80 -41.73 47.54 7.62
C SER A 80 -40.24 47.66 7.25
N PRO A 81 -39.85 48.68 6.46
CA PRO A 81 -38.47 48.87 6.02
C PRO A 81 -37.55 49.25 7.20
N THR A 82 -36.41 48.58 7.30
CA THR A 82 -35.32 48.98 8.22
C THR A 82 -34.33 49.86 7.45
N PRO A 83 -33.91 50.99 8.04
CA PRO A 83 -33.26 52.11 7.34
C PRO A 83 -31.83 51.84 6.85
N GLU A 84 -31.45 52.62 5.84
CA GLU A 84 -30.09 52.75 5.27
C GLU A 84 -29.06 53.07 6.36
N GLU A 85 -27.99 52.27 6.44
CA GLU A 85 -26.83 52.63 7.24
C GLU A 85 -25.93 53.63 6.51
N SER A 86 -25.62 54.71 7.22
CA SER A 86 -24.73 55.79 6.85
C SER A 86 -23.26 55.33 6.80
N PRO A 87 -22.45 55.75 5.82
CA PRO A 87 -21.02 55.43 5.79
C PRO A 87 -20.18 56.45 6.58
N SER A 88 -19.37 55.99 7.53
CA SER A 88 -18.12 56.65 8.01
C SER A 88 -17.43 55.79 9.08
N PRO A 89 -16.09 55.83 9.30
CA PRO A 89 -15.09 56.74 8.76
C PRO A 89 -13.91 56.09 8.05
N THR A 90 -13.25 56.91 7.22
CA THR A 90 -11.95 56.70 6.59
C THR A 90 -10.89 56.35 7.63
N GLU A 91 -10.22 55.20 7.46
CA GLU A 91 -9.04 54.85 8.25
C GLU A 91 -7.82 55.67 7.82
N ASP A 92 -7.09 56.15 8.82
CA ASP A 92 -5.83 56.89 8.76
C ASP A 92 -4.73 56.04 8.11
N PRO A 93 -3.80 56.59 7.30
CA PRO A 93 -2.74 55.81 6.66
C PRO A 93 -1.77 55.19 7.68
N PHE A 94 -1.69 53.87 7.60
CA PHE A 94 -0.76 53.00 8.33
C PHE A 94 0.71 53.45 8.15
N PRO A 95 1.57 53.40 9.19
CA PRO A 95 2.98 53.72 9.06
C PRO A 95 3.71 52.72 8.17
N SER A 96 4.64 53.25 7.36
CA SER A 96 5.54 52.53 6.47
C SER A 96 6.23 51.36 7.18
N PRO A 97 6.25 50.14 6.61
CA PRO A 97 7.07 49.07 7.15
C PRO A 97 8.56 49.41 7.02
N GLU A 98 9.30 49.13 8.10
CA GLU A 98 10.76 49.15 8.17
C GLU A 98 11.38 48.16 7.16
N PRO A 99 12.65 48.36 6.76
CA PRO A 99 13.29 47.56 5.72
C PRO A 99 13.30 46.08 6.07
N THR A 100 12.67 45.29 5.19
CA THR A 100 12.74 43.84 5.12
C THR A 100 14.19 43.39 5.19
N GLU A 101 14.53 42.64 6.24
CA GLU A 101 15.81 41.91 6.29
C GLU A 101 15.95 41.05 5.03
N GLU A 102 17.11 41.13 4.39
CA GLU A 102 17.43 40.32 3.22
C GLU A 102 17.17 38.85 3.54
N PRO A 103 16.56 38.07 2.62
CA PRO A 103 16.27 36.67 2.87
C PRO A 103 17.58 35.95 3.16
N THR A 104 17.72 35.54 4.43
CA THR A 104 18.68 34.52 4.82
C THR A 104 18.44 33.34 3.89
N THR A 105 19.47 32.97 3.13
CA THR A 105 19.46 31.83 2.23
C THR A 105 18.91 30.63 2.97
N VAL A 106 17.68 30.23 2.64
CA VAL A 106 17.13 28.95 3.07
C VAL A 106 18.10 27.90 2.54
N PRO A 107 18.68 27.03 3.39
CA PRO A 107 19.47 25.93 2.88
C PRO A 107 18.60 25.17 1.88
N THR A 108 19.13 24.97 0.67
CA THR A 108 18.54 24.07 -0.31
C THR A 108 18.40 22.73 0.37
N GLN A 109 17.19 22.41 0.83
CA GLN A 109 16.88 21.05 1.27
C GLN A 109 17.04 20.19 0.02
N GLU A 110 17.98 19.25 0.11
CA GLU A 110 18.00 18.04 -0.70
C GLU A 110 16.57 17.46 -0.72
N PRO A 111 16.12 16.81 -1.81
CA PRO A 111 14.82 16.14 -1.82
C PRO A 111 14.69 15.33 -0.52
N GLU A 112 13.55 15.38 0.17
CA GLU A 112 13.30 14.54 1.33
C GLU A 112 13.50 13.08 0.89
N GLU A 113 14.72 12.55 1.05
CA GLU A 113 15.03 11.16 0.76
C GLU A 113 14.28 10.36 1.81
N LEU A 114 13.18 9.76 1.38
CA LEU A 114 12.49 8.76 2.16
C LEU A 114 13.51 7.70 2.55
N ALA A 115 13.59 7.38 3.85
CA ALA A 115 14.53 6.38 4.34
C ALA A 115 14.38 5.07 3.56
N THR A 116 15.51 4.50 3.14
CA THR A 116 15.57 3.25 2.38
C THR A 116 15.55 2.03 3.30
N VAL A 117 15.39 0.84 2.74
CA VAL A 117 15.46 -0.41 3.53
C VAL A 117 16.84 -0.56 4.17
N GLU A 118 17.89 -0.19 3.45
CA GLU A 118 19.28 -0.23 3.92
C GLU A 118 19.52 0.70 5.10
N ASP A 119 18.95 1.91 5.08
CA ASP A 119 19.06 2.87 6.19
C ASP A 119 18.43 2.30 7.45
N ILE A 120 17.24 1.71 7.32
CA ILE A 120 16.52 1.08 8.43
C ILE A 120 17.32 -0.07 9.02
N ILE A 121 17.89 -0.93 8.18
CA ILE A 121 18.70 -2.05 8.67
C ILE A 121 19.97 -1.54 9.36
N SER A 122 20.64 -0.53 8.80
CA SER A 122 21.86 0.04 9.38
C SER A 122 21.63 0.58 10.79
N GLU A 123 20.55 1.34 10.97
CA GLU A 123 20.23 1.94 12.28
C GLU A 123 19.75 0.88 13.28
N LEU A 124 18.91 -0.07 12.86
CA LEU A 124 18.37 -1.09 13.77
C LEU A 124 19.34 -2.24 14.06
N SER A 125 20.40 -2.42 13.28
CA SER A 125 21.37 -3.50 13.46
C SER A 125 22.05 -3.44 14.83
N GLY A 126 22.36 -2.23 15.32
CA GLY A 126 23.04 -2.04 16.59
C GLY A 126 22.18 -2.37 17.82
N ASP A 127 20.91 -1.96 17.78
CA ASP A 127 20.02 -2.02 18.95
C ASP A 127 19.19 -3.30 18.99
N HIS A 128 18.80 -3.82 17.82
CA HIS A 128 17.89 -4.97 17.71
C HIS A 128 18.55 -6.22 17.11
N GLY A 129 19.85 -6.19 16.80
CA GLY A 129 20.55 -7.33 16.22
C GLY A 129 20.04 -7.70 14.82
N LEU A 130 19.55 -6.70 14.09
CA LEU A 130 19.01 -6.84 12.75
C LEU A 130 20.16 -7.05 11.74
N GLU A 131 20.11 -8.13 11.00
CA GLU A 131 21.15 -8.50 10.02
C GLU A 131 20.55 -8.51 8.61
N ALA A 132 21.13 -7.72 7.71
CA ALA A 132 20.76 -7.72 6.30
C ALA A 132 20.87 -9.16 5.74
N GLY A 133 19.81 -9.63 5.10
CA GLY A 133 19.78 -10.93 4.45
C GLY A 133 19.70 -10.80 2.93
N VAL A 134 18.64 -11.34 2.34
CA VAL A 134 18.51 -11.43 0.88
C VAL A 134 17.67 -10.27 0.37
N ASP A 135 18.20 -9.54 -0.61
CA ASP A 135 17.42 -8.57 -1.37
C ASP A 135 16.36 -9.31 -2.22
N LYS A 136 15.11 -8.91 -2.01
CA LYS A 136 13.92 -9.49 -2.61
C LYS A 136 13.13 -8.45 -3.41
N THR A 137 13.71 -7.29 -3.68
CA THR A 137 13.06 -6.18 -4.38
C THR A 137 12.46 -6.64 -5.71
N ASP A 138 13.21 -7.34 -6.55
CA ASP A 138 12.71 -7.85 -7.85
C ASP A 138 11.61 -8.91 -7.71
N GLU A 139 11.50 -9.62 -6.59
CA GLU A 139 10.47 -10.65 -6.40
C GLU A 139 9.18 -10.05 -5.82
N ILE A 140 9.34 -9.13 -4.87
CA ILE A 140 8.26 -8.57 -4.06
C ILE A 140 7.68 -7.32 -4.72
N CYS A 141 8.54 -6.45 -5.26
CA CYS A 141 8.11 -5.20 -5.88
C CYS A 141 7.68 -5.37 -7.36
N ASP A 142 8.10 -6.43 -8.08
CA ASP A 142 7.65 -6.70 -9.46
C ASP A 142 6.35 -7.56 -9.54
N ALA A 143 5.78 -7.95 -8.40
CA ALA A 143 4.52 -8.71 -8.38
C ALA A 143 3.35 -7.84 -8.88
N GLU A 144 3.13 -7.85 -10.21
CA GLU A 144 2.03 -7.25 -11.00
C GLU A 144 1.15 -6.20 -10.29
N GLU A 145 1.75 -5.10 -9.81
CA GLU A 145 1.14 -3.97 -9.05
C GLU A 145 1.34 -4.00 -7.50
N ALA A 146 2.52 -4.40 -7.01
CA ALA A 146 2.96 -4.07 -5.66
C ALA A 146 3.09 -2.54 -5.52
N PHE A 147 1.98 -1.90 -5.17
CA PHE A 147 1.77 -0.46 -5.05
C PHE A 147 3.04 0.23 -4.55
N ALA A 148 3.71 0.98 -5.43
CA ALA A 148 4.78 1.90 -5.06
C ALA A 148 5.89 1.28 -4.17
N CYS A 149 6.17 -0.03 -4.29
CA CYS A 149 7.25 -0.69 -3.55
C CYS A 149 8.60 -0.22 -4.10
N THR A 150 9.46 0.33 -3.24
CA THR A 150 10.77 0.89 -3.64
C THR A 150 11.93 -0.03 -3.28
N GLY A 151 11.73 -0.95 -2.34
CA GLY A 151 12.75 -1.92 -1.92
C GLY A 151 12.17 -2.97 -0.99
N ALA A 152 12.72 -4.17 -1.03
CA ALA A 152 12.35 -5.24 -0.10
C ALA A 152 13.56 -6.10 0.27
N MET A 153 13.77 -6.32 1.56
CA MET A 153 14.86 -7.15 2.06
C MET A 153 14.36 -8.12 3.14
N ASP A 154 14.77 -9.39 3.00
CA ASP A 154 14.64 -10.38 4.06
C ASP A 154 15.81 -10.24 5.03
N THR A 155 15.53 -10.18 6.32
CA THR A 155 16.54 -10.14 7.39
C THR A 155 16.44 -11.40 8.25
N ASN A 156 17.29 -11.51 9.26
CA ASN A 156 17.23 -12.60 10.24
C ASN A 156 15.95 -12.58 11.10
N LEU A 157 15.33 -11.40 11.30
CA LEU A 157 14.18 -11.24 12.20
C LEU A 157 12.87 -10.94 11.47
N ALA A 158 12.93 -10.16 10.40
CA ALA A 158 11.76 -9.70 9.67
C ALA A 158 12.03 -9.52 8.18
N ARG A 159 10.98 -9.50 7.37
CA ARG A 159 11.01 -8.92 6.04
C ARG A 159 10.67 -7.44 6.13
N ILE A 160 11.52 -6.60 5.57
CA ILE A 160 11.37 -5.14 5.54
C ILE A 160 11.07 -4.73 4.11
N ILE A 161 10.01 -3.93 3.93
CA ILE A 161 9.57 -3.46 2.61
C ILE A 161 9.38 -1.95 2.69
N ALA A 162 10.04 -1.20 1.82
CA ALA A 162 9.87 0.23 1.66
C ALA A 162 8.87 0.54 0.53
N PHE A 163 8.09 1.58 0.76
CA PHE A 163 7.09 2.10 -0.17
C PHE A 163 7.37 3.58 -0.50
N GLU A 164 6.85 4.09 -1.61
CA GLU A 164 6.95 5.54 -1.93
C GLU A 164 6.09 6.38 -0.97
N ASP A 165 5.09 5.77 -0.32
CA ASP A 165 4.17 6.48 0.55
C ASP A 165 3.60 5.60 1.69
N ILE A 166 3.19 6.26 2.78
CA ILE A 166 2.59 5.62 3.98
C ILE A 166 1.24 4.93 3.68
N PHE A 167 0.51 5.38 2.67
CA PHE A 167 -0.80 4.85 2.35
C PHE A 167 -0.68 3.46 1.71
N SER A 168 0.28 3.28 0.81
CA SER A 168 0.68 2.00 0.21
C SER A 168 1.10 1.00 1.30
N ALA A 169 1.99 1.41 2.20
CA ALA A 169 2.37 0.61 3.36
C ALA A 169 1.17 0.18 4.22
N SER A 170 0.25 1.10 4.50
CA SER A 170 -0.93 0.84 5.33
C SER A 170 -1.92 -0.15 4.68
N ILE A 171 -2.09 -0.08 3.37
CA ILE A 171 -2.92 -1.03 2.61
C ILE A 171 -2.33 -2.43 2.71
N VAL A 172 -1.01 -2.56 2.51
CA VAL A 172 -0.31 -3.84 2.59
C VAL A 172 -0.46 -4.47 3.97
N ILE A 173 -0.32 -3.68 5.05
CA ILE A 173 -0.57 -4.16 6.42
C ILE A 173 -2.00 -4.65 6.60
N ALA A 174 -3.01 -3.92 6.11
CA ALA A 174 -4.40 -4.33 6.23
C ALA A 174 -4.67 -5.66 5.49
N GLY A 175 -4.09 -5.82 4.29
CA GLY A 175 -4.21 -7.05 3.51
C GLY A 175 -3.47 -8.24 4.13
N LEU A 176 -2.28 -8.02 4.69
CA LEU A 176 -1.52 -9.05 5.40
C LEU A 176 -2.25 -9.51 6.66
N ARG A 177 -2.76 -8.57 7.48
CA ARG A 177 -3.49 -8.92 8.70
C ARG A 177 -4.78 -9.70 8.44
N ALA A 178 -5.47 -9.41 7.35
CA ALA A 178 -6.63 -10.21 6.94
C ALA A 178 -6.24 -11.65 6.54
N GLN A 179 -5.03 -11.85 6.02
CA GLN A 179 -4.51 -13.17 5.66
C GLN A 179 -3.98 -13.95 6.86
N ILE A 180 -3.41 -13.28 7.88
CA ILE A 180 -2.92 -13.94 9.12
C ILE A 180 -4.02 -14.78 9.78
N GLU A 181 -5.28 -14.41 9.63
CA GLU A 181 -6.43 -15.16 10.16
C GLU A 181 -6.82 -16.38 9.30
N GLU A 182 -6.30 -16.49 8.07
CA GLU A 182 -6.57 -17.56 7.10
C GLU A 182 -5.39 -18.59 7.04
N ASP A 183 -5.10 -19.21 8.19
CA ASP A 183 -4.48 -20.53 8.50
C ASP A 183 -3.29 -21.14 7.69
N ASP A 184 -2.72 -20.53 6.65
CA ASP A 184 -1.62 -21.12 5.85
C ASP A 184 -0.40 -20.20 5.62
N ASN A 185 -0.26 -19.09 6.36
CA ASN A 185 0.92 -18.23 6.26
C ASN A 185 1.77 -18.26 7.54
N ASP A 186 3.08 -18.31 7.37
CA ASP A 186 4.04 -18.24 8.47
C ASP A 186 4.13 -16.83 9.09
N VAL A 187 3.25 -15.89 8.74
CA VAL A 187 3.31 -14.50 9.22
C VAL A 187 2.67 -14.40 10.59
N VAL A 188 3.43 -13.95 11.57
CA VAL A 188 2.99 -13.79 12.97
C VAL A 188 2.44 -12.38 13.21
N ASP A 189 3.10 -11.38 12.64
CA ASP A 189 2.73 -9.99 12.82
C ASP A 189 3.20 -9.16 11.63
N ALA A 190 2.50 -8.08 11.38
CA ALA A 190 2.89 -7.08 10.39
C ALA A 190 2.60 -5.69 10.95
N GLN A 191 3.61 -4.84 10.93
CA GLN A 191 3.53 -3.45 11.42
C GLN A 191 4.22 -2.51 10.44
N ASN A 192 3.87 -1.23 10.49
CA ASN A 192 4.51 -0.21 9.70
C ASN A 192 5.09 0.93 10.53
N ALA A 193 6.26 1.39 10.11
CA ALA A 193 6.87 2.66 10.47
C ALA A 193 6.82 3.56 9.24
N CYS A 194 5.74 4.34 9.13
CA CYS A 194 5.46 5.16 7.95
C CYS A 194 5.41 4.36 6.64
N HIS A 195 6.30 4.68 5.69
CA HIS A 195 6.40 4.01 4.40
C HIS A 195 7.22 2.71 4.47
N ILE A 196 7.68 2.32 5.66
CA ILE A 196 8.39 1.05 5.90
C ILE A 196 7.43 0.06 6.55
N VAL A 197 7.36 -1.15 6.00
CA VAL A 197 6.59 -2.28 6.52
C VAL A 197 7.54 -3.36 7.00
N PHE A 198 7.25 -3.87 8.20
CA PHE A 198 7.89 -5.03 8.79
C PHE A 198 6.92 -6.19 8.82
N ILE A 199 7.38 -7.36 8.39
CA ILE A 199 6.63 -8.61 8.40
C ILE A 199 7.45 -9.63 9.19
N TRP A 200 6.95 -10.08 10.33
CA TRP A 200 7.60 -11.09 11.16
C TRP A 200 7.01 -12.45 10.89
N PHE A 201 7.88 -13.43 10.78
CA PHE A 201 7.50 -14.81 10.54
C PHE A 201 7.65 -15.68 11.79
N GLU A 202 6.99 -16.84 11.79
CA GLU A 202 7.17 -17.86 12.81
C GLU A 202 8.64 -18.28 12.89
N GLY A 203 9.16 -18.38 14.12
CA GLY A 203 10.55 -18.77 14.35
C GLY A 203 11.60 -17.65 14.29
N SER A 204 11.21 -16.41 13.98
CA SER A 204 12.09 -15.22 14.08
C SER A 204 12.62 -14.95 15.49
N GLY A 205 11.93 -15.45 16.52
CA GLY A 205 12.35 -15.35 17.91
C GLY A 205 11.97 -14.03 18.61
N THR A 206 11.39 -13.07 17.89
CA THR A 206 10.95 -11.78 18.44
C THR A 206 9.58 -11.88 19.11
N ASP A 207 9.44 -11.32 20.32
CA ASP A 207 8.13 -11.16 20.97
C ASP A 207 7.42 -9.86 20.57
N GLN A 208 6.16 -9.68 20.99
CA GLN A 208 5.37 -8.50 20.60
C GLN A 208 6.01 -7.18 21.07
N SER A 209 6.60 -7.14 22.27
CA SER A 209 7.21 -5.93 22.80
C SER A 209 8.42 -5.54 21.95
N GLU A 210 9.25 -6.52 21.59
CA GLU A 210 10.42 -6.31 20.74
C GLU A 210 10.05 -5.82 19.33
N ARG A 211 8.96 -6.35 18.75
CA ARG A 211 8.42 -5.86 17.47
C ARG A 211 7.92 -4.42 17.55
N ASP A 212 7.22 -4.09 18.63
CA ASP A 212 6.69 -2.74 18.86
C ASP A 212 7.84 -1.74 19.05
N ASP A 213 8.89 -2.13 19.80
CA ASP A 213 10.09 -1.33 20.04
C ASP A 213 10.88 -1.10 18.73
N MET A 214 11.12 -2.17 17.95
CA MET A 214 11.79 -2.09 16.64
C MET A 214 11.04 -1.18 15.66
N THR A 215 9.70 -1.28 15.62
CA THR A 215 8.87 -0.38 14.80
C THR A 215 8.92 1.06 15.32
N GLY A 216 8.98 1.24 16.65
CA GLY A 216 9.12 2.55 17.28
C GLY A 216 10.44 3.24 16.92
N ASP A 217 11.54 2.51 16.95
CA ASP A 217 12.85 3.03 16.57
C ASP A 217 12.92 3.31 15.07
N ALA A 218 12.33 2.44 14.23
CA ALA A 218 12.21 2.70 12.80
C ALA A 218 11.44 3.99 12.50
N ARG A 219 10.39 4.32 13.27
CA ARG A 219 9.66 5.59 13.16
C ARG A 219 10.58 6.78 13.42
N ASN A 220 11.36 6.73 14.49
CA ASN A 220 12.36 7.75 14.81
C ASN A 220 13.36 7.95 13.66
N VAL A 221 13.82 6.87 13.02
CA VAL A 221 14.71 6.92 11.85
C VAL A 221 14.03 7.56 10.65
N THR A 222 12.79 7.18 10.35
CA THR A 222 12.00 7.73 9.23
C THR A 222 11.50 9.16 9.48
N GLY A 223 11.63 9.71 10.69
CA GLY A 223 11.19 11.06 11.02
C GLY A 223 9.68 11.20 11.21
N CYS A 224 9.02 10.12 11.64
CA CYS A 224 7.61 10.07 11.99
C CYS A 224 7.39 9.27 13.28
#